data_AF-A0A151J581-F1
#
_entry.id   AF-A0A151J581-F1
#
_cell.length_a   1.000
_cell.length_b   1.000
_cell.length_c   1.000
_cell.angle_alpha   90.00
_cell.angle_beta   90.00
_cell.angle_gamma   90.00
#
_symmetry.space_group_name_H-M   'P 1'
#
loop_
_entity.id
_entity.type
_entity.pdbx_description
1 polymer ?
#
loop_
_entity_poly.entity_id
_entity_poly.type
_entity_poly.pdbx_seq_one_letter_code
_entity_poly.pdbx_strand_id
1 'polypeptide(L)'
;MENLVHIVRNVPEEDPMDIADEVFDEEMNFEEIMDDDDDDEDVAALSDDNGYDSDQSEDQSEDVKSKIAYPEEVMALNEQIKQCAIYFYFTTGGSSILCLSCMTRLTDIEHMHKFRKHVIKRHAAIDGKYCSECRTPCFVIFSCDMCPICTH
;
A
#
# COMPACT_ATOMS: atom_id res chain seq x y z
N MET A 1 23.27 53.51 7.75
CA MET A 1 22.46 52.50 7.05
C MET A 1 23.49 51.56 6.46
N GLU A 2 23.64 50.32 6.94
CA GLU A 2 22.64 49.26 6.97
C GLU A 2 22.81 48.34 8.20
N ASN A 3 21.70 47.92 8.80
CA ASN A 3 21.63 46.87 9.83
C ASN A 3 21.42 45.53 9.12
N LEU A 4 22.38 44.61 9.25
CA LEU A 4 22.27 43.25 8.72
C LEU A 4 21.80 42.33 9.86
N VAL A 5 20.48 42.13 9.94
CA VAL A 5 19.84 41.24 10.92
C VAL A 5 20.04 39.79 10.46
N HIS A 6 20.91 39.05 11.15
CA HIS A 6 21.00 37.60 11.01
C HIS A 6 19.78 36.96 11.69
N ILE A 7 18.80 36.52 10.90
CA ILE A 7 17.70 35.68 11.38
C ILE A 7 18.18 34.23 11.38
N VAL A 8 18.71 33.77 12.50
CA VAL A 8 18.91 32.34 12.77
C VAL A 8 17.53 31.75 13.08
N ARG A 9 16.99 30.95 12.15
CA ARG A 9 15.78 30.16 12.40
C ARG A 9 16.18 28.93 13.20
N ASN A 10 15.84 28.90 14.48
CA ASN A 10 15.90 27.70 15.29
C ASN A 10 14.88 26.70 14.72
N VAL A 11 15.36 25.58 14.18
CA VAL A 11 14.53 24.41 13.84
C VAL A 11 14.42 23.59 15.13
N PRO A 12 13.20 23.24 15.60
CA PRO A 12 13.07 22.31 16.71
C PRO A 12 13.45 20.90 16.23
N GLU A 13 14.31 20.23 16.99
CA GLU A 13 14.64 18.82 16.78
C GLU A 13 13.36 17.98 16.99
N GLU A 14 12.96 17.20 15.98
CA GLU A 14 11.82 16.30 16.09
C GLU A 14 12.21 15.04 16.88
N ASP A 15 11.38 14.71 17.88
CA ASP A 15 11.49 13.52 18.72
C ASP A 15 11.56 12.22 17.90
N PRO A 16 12.52 11.31 18.15
CA PRO A 16 12.48 9.96 17.61
C PRO A 16 11.43 9.13 18.37
N MET A 17 10.18 9.15 17.93
CA MET A 17 9.15 8.23 18.43
C MET A 17 9.46 6.78 18.01
N ASP A 18 9.70 5.97 19.04
CA ASP A 18 9.72 4.51 19.18
C ASP A 18 9.72 3.62 17.93
N ILE A 19 10.84 2.90 17.77
CA ILE A 19 10.97 1.73 16.92
C ILE A 19 10.50 0.52 17.74
N ALA A 20 9.30 0.03 17.49
CA ALA A 20 8.91 -1.32 17.91
C ALA A 20 9.37 -2.31 16.83
N ASP A 21 10.45 -3.03 17.11
CA ASP A 21 10.93 -4.17 16.34
C ASP A 21 10.17 -5.42 16.83
N GLU A 22 9.04 -5.72 16.19
CA GLU A 22 8.25 -6.91 16.51
C GLU A 22 8.63 -8.05 15.55
N VAL A 23 9.49 -8.94 16.04
CA VAL A 23 9.81 -10.24 15.42
C VAL A 23 8.63 -11.16 15.69
N PHE A 24 7.79 -11.40 14.68
CA PHE A 24 6.72 -12.41 14.76
C PHE A 24 7.25 -13.76 14.27
N ASP A 25 7.68 -14.59 15.21
CA ASP A 25 7.86 -16.04 15.03
C ASP A 25 6.52 -16.73 15.33
N GLU A 26 5.54 -16.67 14.42
CA GLU A 26 4.36 -17.53 14.51
C GLU A 26 3.99 -18.11 13.13
N GLU A 27 4.08 -19.43 13.09
CA GLU A 27 3.86 -20.34 11.97
C GLU A 27 2.36 -20.41 11.66
N MET A 28 1.89 -19.48 10.82
CA MET A 28 0.53 -19.47 10.28
C MET A 28 0.37 -20.61 9.26
N ASN A 29 -0.22 -21.71 9.73
CA ASN A 29 -0.64 -22.87 8.94
C ASN A 29 -1.80 -22.48 8.01
N PHE A 30 -1.60 -22.56 6.69
CA PHE A 30 -2.58 -22.18 5.66
C PHE A 30 -3.44 -23.36 5.17
N GLU A 31 -3.36 -24.53 5.82
CA GLU A 31 -3.92 -25.79 5.30
C GLU A 31 -5.42 -25.99 5.59
N GLU A 32 -6.18 -24.94 5.92
CA GLU A 32 -7.60 -25.03 6.32
C GLU A 32 -8.58 -24.26 5.39
N ILE A 33 -8.22 -24.00 4.12
CA ILE A 33 -9.11 -23.31 3.14
C ILE A 33 -9.36 -24.14 1.86
N MET A 34 -9.17 -25.47 1.89
CA MET A 34 -9.65 -26.32 0.79
C MET A 34 -10.48 -27.48 1.34
N ASP A 35 -11.70 -27.15 1.75
CA ASP A 35 -12.82 -28.10 1.70
C ASP A 35 -13.49 -27.89 0.34
N ASP A 36 -13.09 -28.75 -0.61
CA ASP A 36 -13.55 -28.83 -1.98
C ASP A 36 -14.49 -30.05 -2.03
N ASP A 37 -15.78 -29.84 -1.77
CA ASP A 37 -16.82 -30.85 -1.98
C ASP A 37 -17.67 -30.42 -3.19
N ASP A 38 -17.35 -31.05 -4.31
CA ASP A 38 -18.24 -31.24 -5.46
C ASP A 38 -19.53 -31.97 -5.02
N ASP A 39 -20.71 -31.45 -5.37
CA ASP A 39 -21.75 -32.25 -6.03
C ASP A 39 -22.93 -31.42 -6.58
N ASP A 40 -23.18 -31.67 -7.87
CA ASP A 40 -24.46 -31.78 -8.56
C ASP A 40 -25.39 -30.57 -8.86
N GLU A 41 -25.53 -30.39 -10.19
CA GLU A 41 -26.80 -30.35 -10.94
C GLU A 41 -27.85 -29.29 -10.56
N ASP A 42 -27.90 -28.21 -11.34
CA ASP A 42 -29.19 -27.67 -11.81
C ASP A 42 -29.04 -26.98 -13.18
N VAL A 43 -29.54 -27.67 -14.20
CA VAL A 43 -29.85 -27.16 -15.53
C VAL A 43 -31.13 -26.32 -15.47
N ALA A 44 -31.05 -24.99 -15.59
CA ALA A 44 -32.24 -24.22 -16.00
C ALA A 44 -31.93 -22.84 -16.60
N ALA A 45 -32.24 -22.76 -17.90
CA ALA A 45 -32.79 -21.60 -18.60
C ALA A 45 -31.94 -20.32 -18.71
N LEU A 46 -31.35 -20.17 -19.90
CA LEU A 46 -31.14 -18.87 -20.53
C LEU A 46 -32.49 -18.13 -20.58
N SER A 47 -32.64 -17.05 -19.78
CA SER A 47 -33.69 -16.06 -20.03
C SER A 47 -33.05 -14.75 -20.48
N ASP A 48 -33.04 -14.54 -21.80
CA ASP A 48 -32.99 -13.22 -22.40
C ASP A 48 -34.26 -12.46 -21.98
N ASP A 49 -34.12 -11.33 -21.28
CA ASP A 49 -35.04 -10.22 -21.49
C ASP A 49 -34.33 -8.87 -21.32
N ASN A 50 -34.52 -8.07 -22.35
CA ASN A 50 -33.90 -6.79 -22.61
C ASN A 50 -34.69 -5.70 -21.88
N GLY A 51 -34.26 -5.36 -20.67
CA GLY A 51 -34.84 -4.27 -19.87
C GLY A 51 -34.00 -3.00 -19.86
N TYR A 52 -33.47 -2.55 -21.01
CA TYR A 52 -32.77 -1.25 -21.10
C TYR A 52 -33.78 -0.10 -21.07
N ASP A 53 -34.26 0.25 -19.88
CA ASP A 53 -35.00 1.49 -19.64
C ASP A 53 -34.00 2.65 -19.52
N SER A 54 -33.63 3.20 -20.68
CA SER A 54 -32.89 4.45 -20.78
C SER A 54 -33.85 5.63 -20.61
N ASP A 55 -34.35 5.81 -19.39
CA ASP A 55 -34.99 7.07 -19.02
C ASP A 55 -33.91 8.08 -18.62
N GLN A 56 -33.44 8.78 -19.66
CA GLN A 56 -32.79 10.09 -19.53
C GLN A 56 -33.77 11.08 -18.89
N SER A 57 -33.73 11.20 -17.56
CA SER A 57 -34.20 12.42 -16.90
C SER A 57 -33.01 13.31 -16.59
N GLU A 58 -32.71 14.22 -17.52
CA GLU A 58 -32.01 15.46 -17.22
C GLU A 58 -32.89 16.28 -16.27
N ASP A 59 -32.60 16.23 -14.97
CA ASP A 59 -32.65 17.37 -14.05
C ASP A 59 -32.56 16.86 -12.61
N GLN A 60 -31.40 17.04 -12.00
CA GLN A 60 -31.37 17.47 -10.62
C GLN A 60 -30.11 18.27 -10.36
N SER A 61 -30.37 19.56 -10.18
CA SER A 61 -29.50 20.60 -9.68
C SER A 61 -28.80 20.15 -8.39
N GLU A 62 -27.56 19.74 -8.53
CA GLU A 62 -26.59 19.90 -7.46
C GLU A 62 -25.47 20.74 -8.05
N ASP A 63 -25.32 21.96 -7.53
CA ASP A 63 -24.09 22.73 -7.64
C ASP A 63 -22.95 21.90 -7.03
N VAL A 64 -22.53 20.83 -7.70
CA VAL A 64 -21.24 20.20 -7.47
C VAL A 64 -20.26 21.25 -7.96
N LYS A 65 -19.89 22.16 -7.06
CA LYS A 65 -18.85 23.14 -7.28
C LYS A 65 -17.55 22.36 -7.48
N SER A 66 -17.35 21.85 -8.69
CA SER A 66 -16.14 21.21 -9.14
C SER A 66 -15.07 22.29 -9.09
N LYS A 67 -14.41 22.42 -7.94
CA LYS A 67 -13.23 23.24 -7.82
C LYS A 67 -12.20 22.60 -8.74
N ILE A 68 -11.83 23.32 -9.80
CA ILE A 68 -10.70 22.95 -10.64
C ILE A 68 -9.48 23.05 -9.74
N ALA A 69 -9.03 21.92 -9.21
CA ALA A 69 -7.78 21.83 -8.49
C ALA A 69 -6.66 21.85 -9.53
N TYR A 70 -5.69 22.74 -9.35
CA TYR A 70 -4.52 22.74 -10.23
C TYR A 70 -3.66 21.51 -9.92
N PRO A 71 -3.00 20.90 -10.93
CA PRO A 71 -2.16 19.72 -10.72
C PRO A 71 -1.13 19.90 -9.61
N GLU A 72 -0.58 21.10 -9.45
CA GLU A 72 0.38 21.44 -8.39
C GLU A 72 -0.25 21.37 -6.99
N GLU A 73 -1.52 21.76 -6.84
CA GLU A 73 -2.25 21.69 -5.58
C GLU A 73 -2.57 20.23 -5.22
N VAL A 74 -2.95 19.42 -6.21
CA VAL A 74 -3.20 17.98 -6.04
C VAL A 74 -1.90 17.24 -5.67
N MET A 75 -0.80 17.56 -6.34
CA MET A 75 0.51 16.98 -6.01
C MET A 75 1.01 17.41 -4.62
N ALA A 76 0.86 18.69 -4.25
CA ALA A 76 1.24 19.19 -2.94
C ALA A 76 0.42 18.57 -1.80
N LEU A 77 -0.88 18.34 -2.02
CA LEU A 77 -1.72 17.61 -1.06
C LEU A 77 -1.25 16.16 -0.92
N ASN A 78 -0.91 15.49 -2.02
CA ASN A 78 -0.41 14.12 -2.02
C ASN A 78 0.93 13.99 -1.25
N GLU A 79 1.79 14.99 -1.31
CA GLU A 79 3.04 15.02 -0.52
C GLU A 79 2.82 15.19 0.98
N GLN A 80 1.73 15.85 1.40
CA GLN A 80 1.43 16.08 2.82
C GLN A 80 0.64 14.92 3.45
N ILE A 81 -0.09 14.15 2.64
CA ILE A 81 -0.88 13.01 3.10
C ILE A 81 0.05 11.92 3.63
N LYS A 82 -0.16 11.54 4.89
CA LYS A 82 0.47 10.36 5.48
C LYS A 82 -0.19 9.12 4.89
N GLN A 83 0.63 8.15 4.50
CA GLN A 83 0.23 6.87 3.98
C GLN A 83 0.95 5.76 4.74
N CYS A 84 0.33 4.58 4.74
CA CYS A 84 0.94 3.37 5.25
C CYS A 84 1.72 2.70 4.14
N ALA A 85 2.99 2.39 4.38
CA ALA A 85 3.79 1.53 3.51
C ALA A 85 4.11 0.22 4.25
N ILE A 86 3.74 -0.89 3.63
CA ILE A 86 4.02 -2.24 4.13
C ILE A 86 5.09 -2.84 3.23
N TYR A 87 6.30 -2.97 3.77
CA TYR A 87 7.41 -3.67 3.12
C TYR A 87 7.29 -5.16 3.39
N PHE A 88 7.53 -5.96 2.33
CA PHE A 88 7.55 -7.41 2.42
C PHE A 88 8.55 -7.98 1.40
N TYR A 89 9.65 -8.55 1.89
CA TYR A 89 10.67 -9.16 1.05
C TYR A 89 11.53 -10.18 1.81
N PHE A 90 12.37 -10.88 1.06
CA PHE A 90 13.37 -11.81 1.57
C PHE A 90 14.78 -11.27 1.32
N THR A 91 15.72 -11.56 2.21
CA THR A 91 17.13 -11.19 2.07
C THR A 91 18.02 -12.30 2.60
N THR A 92 19.18 -12.51 1.97
CA THR A 92 20.18 -13.50 2.37
C THR A 92 21.22 -12.92 3.35
N GLY A 93 20.87 -11.85 4.09
CA GLY A 93 21.80 -11.11 4.94
C GLY A 93 22.77 -10.18 4.19
N GLY A 94 22.71 -10.17 2.86
CA GLY A 94 23.44 -9.24 1.99
C GLY A 94 22.58 -8.05 1.52
N SER A 95 23.07 -7.30 0.55
CA SER A 95 22.34 -6.18 -0.07
C SER A 95 21.22 -6.61 -1.03
N SER A 96 21.07 -7.92 -1.26
CA SER A 96 20.07 -8.46 -2.17
C SER A 96 18.71 -8.58 -1.49
N ILE A 97 17.70 -8.03 -2.16
CA ILE A 97 16.30 -8.06 -1.76
C ILE A 97 15.56 -8.86 -2.81
N LEU A 98 14.73 -9.80 -2.39
CA LEU A 98 13.95 -10.66 -3.27
C LEU A 98 12.46 -10.56 -2.92
N CYS A 99 11.62 -10.43 -3.95
CA CYS A 99 10.18 -10.57 -3.76
C CYS A 99 9.80 -12.04 -3.53
N LEU A 100 8.58 -12.28 -3.07
CA LEU A 100 8.06 -13.63 -2.83
C LEU A 100 8.15 -14.53 -4.08
N SER A 101 7.80 -14.01 -5.25
CA SER A 101 7.85 -14.76 -6.52
C SER A 101 9.27 -15.14 -6.95
N CYS A 102 10.27 -14.30 -6.66
CA CYS A 102 11.66 -14.63 -6.96
C CYS A 102 12.27 -15.54 -5.91
N MET A 103 11.91 -15.37 -4.63
CA MET A 103 12.35 -16.25 -3.55
C MET A 103 11.92 -17.70 -3.81
N THR A 104 10.66 -17.93 -4.18
CA THR A 104 10.10 -19.27 -4.42
C THR A 104 10.76 -20.03 -5.58
N ARG A 105 11.51 -19.34 -6.45
CA ARG A 105 12.29 -19.96 -7.53
C ARG A 105 13.66 -20.45 -7.08
N LEU A 106 14.11 -20.07 -5.88
CA LEU A 106 15.38 -20.51 -5.33
C LEU A 106 15.24 -21.87 -4.66
N THR A 107 16.26 -22.70 -4.83
CA THR A 107 16.33 -24.04 -4.24
C THR A 107 16.97 -24.03 -2.85
N ASP A 108 17.68 -22.95 -2.49
CA ASP A 108 18.37 -22.79 -1.22
C ASP A 108 17.78 -21.60 -0.46
N ILE A 109 16.88 -21.90 0.47
CA ILE A 109 16.17 -20.93 1.30
C ILE A 109 16.64 -20.96 2.77
N GLU A 110 17.60 -21.85 3.12
CA GLU A 110 18.00 -22.11 4.50
C GLU A 110 18.64 -20.87 5.17
N HIS A 111 19.20 -19.97 4.36
CA HIS A 111 19.87 -18.74 4.81
C HIS A 111 19.08 -17.47 4.45
N MET A 112 17.77 -17.59 4.17
CA MET A 112 16.93 -16.46 3.81
C MET A 112 16.15 -15.93 5.02
N HIS A 113 16.28 -14.63 5.26
CA HIS A 113 15.50 -13.90 6.25
C HIS A 113 14.30 -13.24 5.59
N LYS A 114 13.13 -13.43 6.20
CA LYS A 114 11.90 -12.71 5.87
C LYS A 114 11.92 -11.35 6.55
N PHE A 115 11.67 -10.29 5.79
CA PHE A 115 11.53 -8.93 6.29
C PHE A 115 10.11 -8.43 6.04
N ARG A 116 9.43 -8.04 7.11
CA ARG A 116 8.13 -7.37 7.06
C ARG A 116 8.20 -6.13 7.93
N LYS A 117 7.85 -4.96 7.37
CA LYS A 117 7.82 -3.71 8.13
C LYS A 117 6.66 -2.84 7.70
N HIS A 118 5.90 -2.37 8.67
CA HIS A 118 4.89 -1.33 8.45
C HIS A 118 5.46 0.03 8.88
N VAL A 119 5.30 1.05 8.04
CA VAL A 119 5.65 2.42 8.40
C VAL A 119 4.54 3.37 7.96
N ILE A 120 4.37 4.45 8.71
CA ILE A 120 3.47 5.54 8.36
C ILE A 120 4.32 6.76 8.04
N LYS A 121 4.37 7.16 6.77
CA LYS A 121 5.19 8.27 6.29
C LYS A 121 4.41 9.09 5.26
N ARG A 122 4.88 10.30 4.96
CA ARG A 122 4.41 11.06 3.79
C ARG A 122 4.77 10.31 2.52
N HIS A 123 3.95 10.41 1.46
CA HIS A 123 4.17 9.70 0.19
C HIS A 123 5.61 9.85 -0.34
N ALA A 124 6.12 11.09 -0.37
CA ALA A 124 7.46 11.40 -0.85
C ALA A 124 8.62 10.84 0.01
N ALA A 125 8.33 10.43 1.25
CA ALA A 125 9.31 9.90 2.20
C ALA A 125 9.28 8.35 2.29
N ILE A 126 8.48 7.69 1.45
CA ILE A 126 8.43 6.23 1.36
C ILE A 126 9.62 5.76 0.51
N ASP A 127 10.46 4.94 1.12
CA ASP A 127 11.69 4.45 0.49
C ASP A 127 11.36 3.29 -0.47
N GLY A 128 11.61 3.45 -1.77
CA GLY A 128 11.36 2.39 -2.73
C GLY A 128 12.29 1.19 -2.53
N LYS A 129 11.75 0.04 -2.13
CA LYS A 129 12.46 -1.25 -2.10
C LYS A 129 12.00 -2.12 -3.25
N TYR A 130 12.93 -2.57 -4.08
CA TYR A 130 12.64 -3.34 -5.29
C TYR A 130 13.41 -4.64 -5.28
N CYS A 131 12.80 -5.68 -5.84
CA CYS A 131 13.45 -6.97 -6.03
C CYS A 131 14.68 -6.81 -6.93
N SER A 132 15.82 -7.38 -6.52
CA SER A 132 17.06 -7.36 -7.30
C SER A 132 16.92 -8.03 -8.66
N GLU A 133 16.07 -9.07 -8.75
CA GLU A 133 15.88 -9.90 -9.95
C GLU A 133 14.85 -9.30 -10.91
N CYS A 134 13.60 -9.16 -10.47
CA CYS A 134 12.49 -8.75 -11.33
C CYS A 134 12.15 -7.27 -11.25
N ARG A 135 12.81 -6.49 -10.37
CA ARG A 135 12.56 -5.06 -10.14
C ARG A 135 11.14 -4.69 -9.71
N THR A 136 10.28 -5.67 -9.44
CA THR A 136 8.96 -5.46 -8.85
C THR A 136 9.10 -4.81 -7.47
N PRO A 137 8.22 -3.86 -7.11
CA PRO A 137 8.22 -3.29 -5.77
C PRO A 137 7.96 -4.37 -4.71
N CYS A 138 8.76 -4.33 -3.65
CA CYS A 138 8.63 -5.19 -2.48
C CYS A 138 7.89 -4.48 -1.33
N PHE A 139 6.96 -3.59 -1.68
CA PHE A 139 6.15 -2.83 -0.76
C PHE A 139 4.80 -2.50 -1.39
N VAL A 140 3.80 -2.30 -0.54
CA VAL A 140 2.47 -1.85 -0.93
C VAL A 140 2.12 -0.62 -0.11
N ILE A 141 1.50 0.36 -0.76
CA ILE A 141 1.07 1.62 -0.14
C ILE A 141 -0.44 1.57 0.04
N PHE A 142 -0.91 1.96 1.22
CA PHE A 142 -2.31 2.12 1.57
C PHE A 142 -2.56 3.53 2.11
N SER A 143 -3.76 4.05 1.88
CA SER A 143 -4.29 5.12 2.72
C SER A 143 -4.47 4.58 4.15
N CYS A 144 -4.26 5.41 5.16
CA CYS A 144 -4.26 4.94 6.57
C CYS A 144 -5.60 4.34 7.01
N ASP A 145 -6.70 4.78 6.42
CA ASP A 145 -8.08 4.33 6.64
C ASP A 145 -8.41 3.00 5.94
N MET A 146 -7.58 2.53 5.01
CA MET A 146 -7.71 1.25 4.32
C MET A 146 -6.55 0.30 4.63
N CYS A 147 -5.66 0.68 5.54
CA CYS A 147 -4.48 -0.12 5.86
C CYS A 147 -4.87 -1.30 6.74
N PRO A 148 -4.63 -2.57 6.31
CA PRO A 148 -5.02 -3.75 7.07
C PRO A 148 -4.24 -3.92 8.39
N ILE A 149 -3.26 -3.07 8.69
CA ILE A 149 -2.54 -3.07 9.97
C ILE A 149 -3.07 -1.97 10.91
N CYS A 150 -3.66 -0.89 10.36
CA CYS A 150 -4.17 0.22 11.17
C CYS A 150 -5.67 0.11 11.46
N THR A 151 -6.41 -0.62 10.63
CA THR A 151 -7.87 -0.72 10.71
C THR A 151 -8.37 -1.93 11.52
N HIS A 152 -7.44 -2.73 12.06
CA HIS A 152 -7.69 -3.87 12.96
C HIS A 152 -6.99 -3.61 14.29
#